data_AF-A0A4Q4VTR6-F1
#
_entry.id   AF-A0A4Q4VTR6-F1
#
_cell.length_a   1.000
_cell.length_b   1.000
_cell.length_c   1.000
_cell.angle_alpha   90.00
_cell.angle_beta   90.00
_cell.angle_gamma   90.00
#
_symmetry.space_group_name_H-M   'P 1'
#
loop_
_entity.id
_entity.type
_entity.pdbx_description
1 polymer ?
#
loop_
_entity_poly.entity_id
_entity_poly.type
_entity_poly.pdbx_seq_one_letter_code
_entity_poly.pdbx_strand_id
1 'polypeptide(L)'
;MRYVRLEVFTTDLQGAYVEEWEELCVFWSQGLRGLRLKILGGGAALLGAGVGGGSSKKNVSTVQVKNAEGNVAPWIPRGLKLMTRLEQLEVELLIPNWDNRMKLDWCHSLGEALNEPEIASRDPIRVICVEEVED
;
A
#
# COMPACT_ATOMS: atom_id res chain seq x y z
N MET A 1 -16.57 3.35 15.68
CA MET A 1 -15.56 2.73 14.81
C MET A 1 -14.75 3.84 14.19
N ARG A 2 -13.42 3.80 14.22
CA ARG A 2 -12.58 4.81 13.58
C ARG A 2 -12.14 4.24 12.23
N TYR A 3 -12.57 4.88 11.16
CA TYR A 3 -12.20 4.59 9.78
C TYR A 3 -11.45 5.80 9.23
N VAL A 4 -10.42 5.55 8.41
CA VAL A 4 -9.63 6.60 7.76
C VAL A 4 -9.52 6.29 6.27
N ARG A 5 -9.60 7.32 5.42
CA ARG A 5 -9.18 7.27 4.01
C ARG A 5 -7.87 8.01 3.90
N LEU A 6 -6.87 7.39 3.28
CA LEU A 6 -5.56 7.97 3.05
C LEU A 6 -5.19 7.78 1.58
N GLU A 7 -4.69 8.85 0.97
CA GLU A 7 -4.08 8.80 -0.36
C GLU A 7 -2.56 8.88 -0.20
N VAL A 8 -1.83 7.98 -0.84
CA VAL A 8 -0.36 7.91 -0.80
C VAL A 8 0.20 7.67 -2.20
N PHE A 9 1.39 8.16 -2.45
CA PHE A 9 2.17 7.76 -3.61
C PHE A 9 2.91 6.45 -3.35
N THR A 10 3.25 5.72 -4.42
CA THR A 10 4.09 4.53 -4.31
C THR A 10 5.43 4.80 -3.63
N THR A 11 5.95 6.03 -3.72
CA THR A 11 7.20 6.47 -3.09
C THR A 11 7.10 6.60 -1.57
N ASP A 12 5.93 6.90 -1.03
CA ASP A 12 5.73 7.11 0.41
C ASP A 12 5.82 5.78 1.18
N LEU A 13 5.72 4.65 0.48
CA LEU A 13 5.82 3.30 1.02
C LEU A 13 7.20 2.66 0.74
N GLN A 14 8.20 3.46 0.38
CA GLN A 14 9.52 2.99 -0.07
C GLN A 14 10.67 3.82 0.49
N GLY A 15 11.84 3.19 0.62
CA GLY A 15 13.08 3.87 0.99
C GLY A 15 12.99 4.54 2.37
N ALA A 16 13.45 5.80 2.44
CA ALA A 16 13.44 6.58 3.68
C ALA A 16 12.03 6.86 4.21
N TYR A 17 11.04 6.99 3.33
CA TYR A 17 9.65 7.36 3.69
C TYR A 17 8.90 6.28 4.47
N VAL A 18 9.47 5.08 4.58
CA VAL A 18 8.90 4.00 5.39
C VAL A 18 8.88 4.37 6.87
N GLU A 19 9.79 5.24 7.34
CA GLU A 19 9.82 5.68 8.74
C GLU A 19 8.61 6.57 9.07
N GLU A 20 8.27 7.54 8.21
CA GLU A 20 7.09 8.38 8.38
C GLU A 20 5.78 7.57 8.28
N TRP A 21 5.74 6.58 7.38
CA TRP A 21 4.64 5.63 7.30
C TRP A 21 4.48 4.79 8.59
N GLU A 22 5.59 4.33 9.15
CA GLU A 22 5.63 3.58 10.43
C GLU A 22 5.08 4.44 11.57
N GLU A 23 5.56 5.67 11.73
CA GLU A 23 5.07 6.59 12.77
C GLU A 23 3.56 6.82 12.69
N LEU A 24 3.03 6.98 11.47
CA LEU A 24 1.60 7.15 11.24
C LEU A 24 0.79 5.91 11.65
N CYS A 25 1.28 4.71 11.29
CA CYS A 25 0.65 3.46 11.68
C CYS A 25 0.69 3.24 13.20
N VAL A 26 1.81 3.58 13.86
CA VAL A 26 1.95 3.52 15.32
C VAL A 26 0.93 4.44 16.00
N PHE A 27 0.74 5.66 15.48
CA PHE A 27 -0.26 6.59 15.99
C PHE A 27 -1.69 6.03 15.91
N TRP A 28 -2.00 5.23 14.88
CA TRP A 28 -3.31 4.59 14.71
C TRP A 28 -3.47 3.23 15.41
N SER A 29 -2.39 2.66 15.92
CA SER A 29 -2.30 1.27 16.36
C SER A 29 -3.37 0.86 17.38
N GLN A 30 -3.78 1.77 18.26
CA GLN A 30 -4.67 1.46 19.37
C GLN A 30 -6.17 1.50 19.04
N GLY A 31 -6.58 1.99 17.86
CA GLY A 31 -7.99 2.33 17.67
C GLY A 31 -8.57 2.25 16.26
N LEU A 32 -7.74 2.23 15.22
CA LEU A 32 -8.25 2.17 13.85
C LEU A 32 -8.65 0.73 13.50
N ARG A 33 -9.91 0.54 13.10
CA ARG A 33 -10.44 -0.77 12.70
C ARG A 33 -10.57 -0.93 11.19
N GLY A 34 -10.66 0.18 10.45
CA GLY A 34 -10.68 0.16 9.01
C GLY A 34 -9.84 1.28 8.40
N LEU A 35 -9.12 0.94 7.33
CA LEU A 35 -8.32 1.86 6.54
C LEU A 35 -8.69 1.68 5.06
N ARG A 36 -8.98 2.78 4.37
CA ARG A 36 -9.02 2.82 2.91
C ARG A 36 -7.77 3.51 2.40
N LEU A 37 -6.93 2.77 1.70
CA LEU A 37 -5.67 3.25 1.14
C LEU A 37 -5.80 3.39 -0.37
N LYS A 38 -5.67 4.61 -0.88
CA LYS A 38 -5.57 4.88 -2.31
C LYS A 38 -4.11 5.08 -2.67
N ILE A 39 -3.58 4.22 -3.52
CA ILE A 39 -2.17 4.23 -3.91
C ILE A 39 -2.03 4.76 -5.34
N LEU A 40 -1.33 5.87 -5.47
CA LEU A 40 -1.07 6.57 -6.71
C LEU A 40 0.31 6.19 -7.26
N GLY A 41 0.35 5.68 -8.49
CA GLY A 41 1.59 5.40 -9.19
C GLY A 41 2.23 6.67 -9.76
N GLY A 42 3.48 6.96 -9.40
CA GLY A 42 4.29 7.96 -10.13
C GLY A 42 4.68 9.26 -9.41
N GLY A 43 4.71 9.28 -8.07
CA GLY A 43 5.03 10.49 -7.29
C GLY A 43 6.35 11.19 -7.67
N ALA A 44 7.42 10.44 -7.98
CA ALA A 44 8.72 11.03 -8.31
C ALA A 44 8.77 11.73 -9.69
N ALA A 45 7.93 11.31 -10.65
CA ALA A 45 7.91 11.92 -11.98
C ALA A 45 7.10 13.23 -12.03
N LEU A 46 6.12 13.37 -11.14
CA LEU A 46 5.22 14.53 -11.09
C LEU A 46 5.77 15.68 -10.24
N LEU A 47 6.64 15.41 -9.27
CA LEU A 47 7.20 16.43 -8.38
C LEU A 47 8.56 16.99 -8.82
N GLY A 48 9.13 16.53 -9.95
CA GLY A 48 10.55 16.76 -10.26
C GLY A 48 10.97 17.00 -11.72
N ALA A 49 10.07 17.21 -12.68
CA ALA A 49 10.51 17.40 -14.08
C ALA A 49 9.81 18.54 -14.79
N GLY A 50 10.46 19.70 -14.77
CA GLY A 50 10.43 20.58 -15.93
C GLY A 50 10.93 19.84 -17.18
N VAL A 51 10.29 20.16 -18.31
CA VAL A 51 10.81 20.14 -19.69
C VAL A 51 11.63 18.91 -20.11
N GLY A 52 11.04 18.02 -20.90
CA GLY A 52 11.81 17.05 -21.67
C GLY A 52 10.99 15.93 -22.27
N GLY A 53 10.48 16.13 -23.48
CA GLY A 53 9.87 15.08 -24.29
C GLY A 53 10.83 13.91 -24.51
N GLY A 54 10.29 12.70 -24.46
CA GLY A 54 11.05 11.48 -24.72
C GLY A 54 10.31 10.24 -24.25
N SER A 55 9.58 9.63 -25.17
CA SER A 55 8.95 8.31 -25.00
C SER A 55 9.96 7.30 -24.47
N SER A 56 9.82 6.94 -23.21
CA SER A 56 10.38 5.72 -22.64
C SER A 56 9.38 5.24 -21.61
N LYS A 57 8.89 4.00 -21.80
CA LYS A 57 8.18 3.21 -20.78
C LYS A 57 9.15 2.98 -19.61
N LYS A 58 9.53 4.04 -18.90
CA LYS A 58 10.28 3.96 -17.65
C LYS A 58 9.35 3.23 -16.70
N ASN A 59 9.78 2.05 -16.27
CA ASN A 59 9.15 1.28 -15.21
C ASN A 59 8.85 2.24 -14.06
N VAL A 60 7.59 2.68 -13.97
CA VAL A 60 7.14 3.51 -12.85
C VAL A 60 7.38 2.65 -11.62
N SER A 61 8.16 3.16 -10.66
CA SER A 61 8.43 2.45 -9.41
C SER A 61 7.10 2.12 -8.76
N THR A 62 6.74 0.84 -8.86
CA THR A 62 5.44 0.36 -8.41
C THR A 62 5.59 -0.12 -6.97
N VAL A 63 4.57 0.12 -6.14
CA VAL A 63 4.58 -0.39 -4.76
C VAL A 63 4.65 -1.92 -4.80
N GLN A 64 5.66 -2.48 -4.14
CA GLN A 64 5.84 -3.92 -4.07
C GLN A 64 5.31 -4.45 -2.74
N VAL A 65 4.61 -5.58 -2.77
CA VAL A 65 4.27 -6.35 -1.57
C VAL A 65 5.45 -7.20 -1.13
N LYS A 66 6.16 -7.79 -2.08
CA LYS A 66 7.36 -8.59 -1.86
C LYS A 66 8.51 -8.06 -2.71
N ASN A 67 9.72 -8.06 -2.18
CA ASN A 67 10.91 -7.68 -2.93
C ASN A 67 11.32 -8.80 -3.91
N ALA A 68 12.40 -8.59 -4.68
CA ALA A 68 12.86 -9.55 -5.68
C ALA A 68 13.30 -10.90 -5.06
N GLU A 69 13.70 -10.89 -3.79
CA GLU A 69 14.07 -12.07 -3.01
C GLU A 69 12.86 -12.78 -2.38
N GLY A 70 11.64 -12.27 -2.58
CA GLY A 70 10.41 -12.83 -2.03
C GLY A 70 10.08 -12.40 -0.60
N ASN A 71 10.89 -11.53 0.02
CA ASN A 71 10.65 -11.00 1.35
C ASN A 71 9.56 -9.93 1.32
N VAL A 72 8.69 -9.91 2.32
CA VAL A 72 7.65 -8.88 2.46
C VAL A 72 8.29 -7.49 2.56
N ALA A 73 7.76 -6.54 1.79
CA ALA A 73 8.26 -5.17 1.72
C ALA A 73 8.09 -4.44 3.07
N PRO A 74 9.09 -3.67 3.54
CA PRO A 74 9.14 -3.16 4.92
C PRO A 74 7.93 -2.36 5.39
N TRP A 75 7.25 -1.62 4.51
CA TRP A 75 6.06 -0.83 4.84
C TRP A 75 4.88 -1.67 5.36
N ILE A 76 4.87 -2.99 5.11
CA ILE A 76 3.86 -3.92 5.62
C ILE A 76 4.15 -4.31 7.08
N PRO A 77 5.28 -4.98 7.41
CA PRO A 77 5.58 -5.36 8.80
C PRO A 77 5.86 -4.16 9.70
N ARG A 78 6.48 -3.09 9.19
CA ARG A 78 6.76 -1.85 9.95
C ARG A 78 5.62 -0.85 9.95
N GLY A 79 4.50 -1.15 9.29
CA GLY A 79 3.36 -0.23 9.22
C GLY A 79 2.05 -0.95 9.49
N LEU A 80 1.46 -1.53 8.44
CA LEU A 80 0.13 -2.14 8.52
C LEU A 80 0.02 -3.21 9.62
N LYS A 81 1.05 -4.05 9.82
CA LYS A 81 1.05 -5.08 10.88
C LYS A 81 1.08 -4.47 12.29
N LEU A 82 1.62 -3.26 12.48
CA LEU A 82 1.64 -2.57 13.77
C LEU A 82 0.23 -2.11 14.20
N MET A 83 -0.70 -1.96 13.26
CA MET A 83 -2.07 -1.57 13.58
C MET A 83 -2.87 -2.75 14.14
N THR A 84 -2.68 -3.08 15.42
CA THR A 84 -3.20 -4.30 16.09
C THR A 84 -4.73 -4.48 16.12
N ARG A 85 -5.49 -3.43 15.82
CA ARG A 85 -6.95 -3.47 15.76
C ARG A 85 -7.54 -3.32 14.36
N LEU A 86 -6.69 -3.19 13.34
CA LEU A 86 -7.14 -3.17 11.95
C LEU A 86 -7.81 -4.51 11.61
N GLU A 87 -9.02 -4.43 11.06
CA GLU A 87 -9.82 -5.59 10.64
C GLU A 87 -10.10 -5.56 9.15
N GLN A 88 -10.17 -4.37 8.55
CA GLN A 88 -10.50 -4.17 7.15
C GLN A 88 -9.52 -3.17 6.51
N LEU A 89 -8.94 -3.59 5.39
CA LEU A 89 -8.11 -2.75 4.54
C LEU A 89 -8.72 -2.70 3.14
N GLU A 90 -9.30 -1.57 2.78
CA GLU A 90 -9.71 -1.30 1.41
C GLU A 90 -8.52 -0.73 0.64
N VAL A 91 -8.22 -1.24 -0.55
CA VAL A 91 -7.13 -0.75 -1.38
C VAL A 91 -7.62 -0.37 -2.76
N GLU A 92 -7.39 0.89 -3.11
CA GLU A 92 -7.68 1.48 -4.40
C GLU A 92 -6.34 1.72 -5.13
N LEU A 93 -6.16 1.11 -6.31
CA LEU A 93 -4.89 1.16 -7.05
C LEU A 93 -5.02 2.00 -8.32
N LEU A 94 -4.33 3.12 -8.34
CA LEU A 94 -4.20 4.03 -9.48
C LEU A 94 -2.78 3.95 -10.04
N ILE A 95 -2.44 2.78 -10.58
CA ILE A 95 -1.13 2.49 -11.16
C ILE A 95 -1.23 2.50 -12.68
N PRO A 96 -0.46 3.35 -13.39
CA PRO A 96 -0.46 3.36 -14.85
C PRO A 96 -0.10 2.00 -15.44
N ASN A 97 -0.82 1.59 -16.49
CA ASN A 97 -0.62 0.33 -17.22
C ASN A 97 -0.92 -0.95 -16.41
N TRP A 98 -1.57 -0.86 -15.25
CA TRP A 98 -2.09 -2.03 -14.55
C TRP A 98 -3.53 -2.32 -14.97
N ASP A 99 -3.76 -3.54 -15.44
CA ASP A 99 -5.11 -4.04 -15.63
C ASP A 99 -5.74 -4.51 -14.30
N ASN A 100 -7.02 -4.83 -14.33
CA ASN A 100 -7.75 -5.28 -13.13
C ASN A 100 -7.18 -6.59 -12.57
N ARG A 101 -6.63 -7.47 -13.42
CA ARG A 101 -6.06 -8.73 -12.96
C ARG A 101 -4.79 -8.47 -12.14
N MET A 102 -3.90 -7.61 -12.61
CA MET A 102 -2.68 -7.21 -11.89
C MET A 102 -3.03 -6.57 -10.54
N LYS A 103 -4.05 -5.70 -10.52
CA LYS A 103 -4.54 -5.07 -9.27
C LYS A 103 -5.05 -6.12 -8.28
N LEU A 104 -5.87 -7.07 -8.74
CA LEU A 104 -6.41 -8.14 -7.91
C LEU A 104 -5.31 -9.08 -7.38
N ASP A 105 -4.37 -9.48 -8.24
CA ASP A 105 -3.24 -10.34 -7.87
C ASP A 105 -2.37 -9.65 -6.80
N TRP A 106 -2.15 -8.33 -6.94
CA TRP A 106 -1.45 -7.54 -5.93
C TRP A 106 -2.22 -7.46 -4.60
N CYS A 107 -3.53 -7.19 -4.64
CA CYS A 107 -4.39 -7.15 -3.46
C CYS A 107 -4.40 -8.51 -2.72
N HIS A 108 -4.45 -9.61 -3.48
CA HIS A 108 -4.33 -10.95 -2.92
C HIS A 108 -2.99 -11.16 -2.23
N SER A 109 -1.88 -10.82 -2.90
CA SER A 109 -0.54 -10.93 -2.34
C SER A 109 -0.38 -10.12 -1.05
N LEU A 110 -0.96 -8.91 -1.00
CA LEU A 110 -0.97 -8.09 0.22
C LEU A 110 -1.73 -8.77 1.36
N GLY A 111 -2.89 -9.36 1.07
CA GLY A 111 -3.66 -10.15 2.03
C GLY A 111 -2.87 -11.32 2.60
N GLU A 112 -2.14 -12.05 1.74
CA GLU A 112 -1.25 -13.12 2.18
C GLU A 112 -0.12 -12.59 3.07
N ALA A 113 0.55 -11.51 2.68
CA ALA A 113 1.66 -10.93 3.44
C ALA A 113 1.22 -10.37 4.81
N LEU A 114 0.02 -9.80 4.90
CA LEU A 114 -0.54 -9.28 6.16
C LEU A 114 -0.92 -10.40 7.13
N ASN A 115 -1.42 -11.51 6.59
CA ASN A 115 -1.96 -12.63 7.37
C ASN A 115 -1.00 -13.83 7.41
N GLU A 116 0.25 -13.65 6.98
CA GLU A 116 1.28 -14.69 7.05
C GLU A 116 1.49 -15.08 8.53
N PRO A 117 1.47 -16.39 8.86
CA PRO A 117 1.38 -16.85 10.23
C PRO A 117 2.72 -16.69 10.94
N GLU A 118 2.96 -15.55 11.56
CA GLU A 118 4.14 -15.38 12.42
C GLU A 118 3.84 -15.78 13.87
N ILE A 119 2.68 -15.42 14.45
CA ILE A 119 2.25 -15.86 15.79
C ILE A 119 0.71 -15.88 15.84
N ALA A 120 0.12 -17.05 16.10
CA ALA A 120 -1.33 -17.27 16.13
C ALA A 120 -2.00 -16.60 17.34
N SER A 121 -2.62 -15.43 17.16
CA SER A 121 -3.62 -14.92 18.12
C SER A 121 -4.53 -13.80 17.61
N ARG A 122 -4.46 -13.42 16.33
CA ARG A 122 -5.19 -12.27 15.80
C ARG A 122 -6.13 -12.67 14.67
N ASP A 123 -7.32 -12.07 14.66
CA ASP A 123 -8.25 -12.19 13.54
C ASP A 123 -7.58 -11.69 12.25
N PRO A 124 -7.81 -12.37 11.12
CA PRO A 124 -7.20 -11.98 9.86
C PRO A 124 -7.72 -10.62 9.40
N ILE A 125 -6.82 -9.80 8.86
CA ILE A 125 -7.16 -8.54 8.21
C ILE A 125 -7.79 -8.85 6.85
N ARG A 126 -9.00 -8.38 6.63
CA ARG A 126 -9.70 -8.51 5.34
C ARG A 126 -9.19 -7.45 4.37
N VAL A 127 -8.51 -7.87 3.32
CA VAL A 127 -8.11 -6.97 2.22
C VAL A 127 -9.20 -6.97 1.16
N ILE A 128 -9.71 -5.78 0.84
CA ILE A 128 -10.75 -5.56 -0.17
C ILE A 128 -10.14 -4.69 -1.26
N CYS A 129 -9.96 -5.25 -2.45
CA CYS A 129 -9.57 -4.46 -3.62
C CYS A 129 -10.80 -3.68 -4.08
N VAL A 130 -10.73 -2.34 -4.11
CA VAL A 130 -11.82 -1.48 -4.53
C VAL A 130 -11.50 -0.81 -5.86
N GLU A 131 -12.52 -0.68 -6.71
CA GLU A 131 -12.42 0.08 -7.95
C GLU A 131 -12.40 1.58 -7.65
N GLU A 132 -11.85 2.34 -8.60
CA GLU A 132 -11.98 3.79 -8.60
C GLU A 132 -13.47 4.13 -8.74
N VAL A 133 -14.00 4.88 -7.78
CA VAL A 133 -15.33 5.47 -7.90
C VAL A 133 -15.08 6.90 -8.35
N GLU A 134 -15.52 7.25 -9.56
CA GLU A 134 -15.56 8.64 -10.01
C GLU A 134 -16.50 9.40 -9.06
N ASP A 135 -15.95 10.32 -8.27
CA ASP A 135 -16.69 11.23 -7.38
C ASP A 135 -17.42 12.32 -8.19
#